data_AF-A0A2K3KRY0-F1
#
_entry.id   AF-A0A2K3KRY0-F1
#
_cell.length_a   1.000
_cell.length_b   1.000
_cell.length_c   1.000
_cell.angle_alpha   90.00
_cell.angle_beta   90.00
_cell.angle_gamma   90.00
#
_symmetry.space_group_name_H-M   'P 1'
#
loop_
_entity.id
_entity.type
_entity.pdbx_description
1 polymer ?
#
loop_
_entity_poly.entity_id
_entity_poly.type
_entity_poly.pdbx_seq_one_letter_code
_entity_poly.pdbx_strand_id
1 'polypeptide(L)'
;MGNTSINWEDVTSTTQNENASIAELGKLPNLIALELQIRETWMLPRDLQLMFEKLERYKIVVGDVWEWSDIKDGSLKTLKLKLGTNIHLEHGIKALIKGVENLYLDDVDGIQNVLYQLNGDGFPLLKHLHIQNNANMKHIVDSKERTQIHVSFPILETL
;
A
#
# COMPACT_ATOMS: atom_id res chain seq x y z
N MET A 1 -3.24 -17.30 -11.09
CA MET A 1 -1.77 -17.16 -11.26
C MET A 1 -1.29 -16.33 -10.09
N GLY A 2 -0.31 -16.65 -9.26
CA GLY A 2 0.53 -17.81 -8.99
C GLY A 2 1.26 -17.44 -7.68
N ASN A 3 1.44 -18.39 -6.75
CA ASN A 3 2.04 -18.16 -5.42
C ASN A 3 3.55 -17.89 -5.47
N THR A 4 4.05 -17.15 -6.45
CA THR A 4 5.47 -16.87 -6.63
C THR A 4 5.82 -15.54 -5.98
N SER A 5 6.13 -15.58 -4.69
CA SER A 5 6.86 -14.49 -4.05
C SER A 5 8.27 -14.44 -4.65
N ILE A 6 8.58 -13.33 -5.32
CA ILE A 6 9.91 -13.10 -5.90
C ILE A 6 10.87 -12.74 -4.76
N ASN A 7 12.01 -13.45 -4.68
CA ASN A 7 13.10 -13.06 -3.80
C ASN A 7 13.85 -11.89 -4.43
N TRP A 8 13.47 -10.67 -4.07
CA TRP A 8 14.17 -9.46 -4.51
C TRP A 8 15.56 -9.36 -3.91
N GLU A 9 16.50 -8.74 -4.63
CA GLU A 9 17.82 -8.40 -4.09
C GLU A 9 17.66 -7.52 -2.84
N ASP A 10 18.31 -7.93 -1.74
CA ASP A 10 18.37 -7.14 -0.52
C ASP A 10 19.49 -6.11 -0.65
N VAL A 11 19.11 -4.83 -0.58
CA VAL A 11 20.02 -3.67 -0.67
C VAL A 11 21.12 -3.72 0.42
N THR A 12 20.90 -4.47 1.51
CA THR A 12 21.86 -4.64 2.62
C THR A 12 22.75 -5.87 2.50
N SER A 13 22.50 -6.75 1.52
CA SER A 13 23.29 -7.97 1.34
C SER A 13 24.62 -7.67 0.63
N THR A 14 25.72 -8.19 1.20
CA THR A 14 27.08 -8.07 0.63
C THR A 14 27.41 -9.19 -0.36
N THR A 15 26.49 -10.13 -0.55
CA THR A 15 26.58 -11.22 -1.52
C THR A 15 25.99 -10.77 -2.84
N GLN A 16 26.77 -10.77 -3.92
CA GLN A 16 26.25 -10.61 -5.28
C GLN A 16 25.16 -11.67 -5.52
N ASN A 17 23.90 -11.24 -5.52
CA ASN A 17 22.76 -12.08 -5.82
C ASN A 17 22.30 -11.70 -7.23
N GLU A 18 22.14 -12.65 -8.15
CA GLU A 18 21.74 -12.37 -9.54
C GLU A 18 20.24 -12.02 -9.68
N ASN A 19 19.56 -11.74 -8.56
CA ASN A 19 18.15 -11.40 -8.56
C ASN A 19 17.94 -9.96 -9.00
N ALA A 20 16.81 -9.71 -9.65
CA ALA A 20 16.40 -8.35 -9.97
C ALA A 20 16.24 -7.52 -8.69
N SER A 21 16.54 -6.22 -8.79
CA SER A 21 16.28 -5.26 -7.72
C SER A 21 14.94 -4.57 -7.95
N ILE A 22 14.22 -4.27 -6.88
CA ILE A 22 12.94 -3.53 -6.96
C ILE A 22 13.16 -2.16 -7.62
N ALA A 23 14.35 -1.56 -7.48
CA ALA A 23 14.71 -0.30 -8.14
C ALA A 23 14.68 -0.39 -9.68
N GLU A 24 14.85 -1.58 -10.25
CA GLU A 24 14.80 -1.79 -11.70
C GLU A 24 13.39 -1.67 -12.26
N LEU A 25 12.35 -1.83 -11.43
CA LEU A 25 10.96 -1.54 -11.83
C LEU A 25 10.80 -0.08 -12.27
N GLY A 26 11.57 0.84 -11.67
CA GLY A 26 11.57 2.25 -12.05
C GLY A 26 12.17 2.52 -13.45
N LYS A 27 12.94 1.57 -14.00
CA LYS A 27 13.52 1.66 -15.34
C LYS A 27 12.58 1.17 -16.45
N LEU A 28 11.39 0.68 -16.10
CA LEU A 28 10.40 0.17 -17.04
C LEU A 28 9.43 1.30 -17.44
N PRO A 29 9.62 1.97 -18.60
CA PRO A 29 8.88 3.20 -18.93
C PRO A 29 7.38 2.96 -19.19
N ASN A 30 7.00 1.72 -19.54
CA ASN A 30 5.63 1.34 -19.91
C ASN A 30 4.97 0.45 -18.84
N LEU A 31 5.48 0.46 -17.60
CA LEU A 31 4.90 -0.33 -16.51
C LEU A 31 3.57 0.28 -16.07
N ILE A 32 2.47 -0.34 -16.48
CA ILE A 32 1.09 0.07 -16.13
C ILE A 32 0.40 -0.89 -15.16
N ALA A 33 0.94 -2.11 -15.03
CA ALA A 33 0.41 -3.17 -14.18
C ALA A 33 1.54 -3.74 -13.31
N LEU A 34 1.35 -3.78 -12.00
CA LEU A 34 2.35 -4.30 -11.06
C LEU A 34 1.74 -5.22 -10.01
N GLU A 35 2.27 -6.44 -9.94
CA GLU A 35 2.02 -7.38 -8.85
C GLU A 35 3.32 -7.51 -8.04
N LEU A 36 3.29 -7.12 -6.77
CA LEU A 36 4.48 -7.07 -5.92
C LEU A 36 4.14 -7.53 -4.49
N GLN A 37 4.90 -8.50 -3.98
CA GLN A 37 4.90 -8.87 -2.57
C GLN A 37 6.29 -8.66 -1.98
N ILE A 38 6.34 -7.94 -0.88
CA ILE A 38 7.57 -7.64 -0.13
C ILE A 38 7.31 -7.83 1.36
N ARG A 39 8.37 -8.07 2.13
CA ARG A 39 8.23 -8.28 3.58
C ARG A 39 8.10 -6.96 4.33
N GLU A 40 8.88 -5.96 3.93
CA GLU A 40 9.00 -4.71 4.67
C GLU A 40 8.94 -3.51 3.75
N THR A 41 8.44 -2.37 4.24
CA THR A 41 8.28 -1.14 3.45
C THR A 41 9.60 -0.54 2.99
N TRP A 42 10.67 -0.69 3.78
CA TRP A 42 12.00 -0.16 3.44
C TRP A 42 12.62 -0.82 2.21
N MET A 43 12.08 -1.96 1.76
CA MET A 43 12.47 -2.61 0.51
C MET A 43 12.00 -1.82 -0.72
N LEU A 44 11.05 -0.89 -0.57
CA LEU A 44 10.61 0.00 -1.64
C LEU A 44 11.58 1.18 -1.79
N PRO A 45 12.22 1.34 -2.95
CA PRO A 45 13.03 2.51 -3.23
C PRO A 45 12.19 3.79 -3.27
N ARG A 46 12.71 4.88 -2.67
CA ARG A 46 12.01 6.17 -2.56
C ARG A 46 11.75 6.84 -3.91
N ASP A 47 12.55 6.55 -4.92
CA ASP A 47 12.46 7.08 -6.28
C ASP A 47 11.37 6.42 -7.14
N LEU A 48 10.71 5.36 -6.64
CA LEU A 48 9.61 4.70 -7.36
C LEU A 48 8.28 5.44 -7.33
N GLN A 49 8.17 6.56 -6.62
CA GLN A 49 6.91 7.32 -6.51
C GLN A 49 6.30 7.63 -7.89
N LEU A 50 7.09 8.15 -8.83
CA LEU A 50 6.64 8.52 -10.18
C LEU A 50 6.17 7.31 -11.00
N MET A 51 6.71 6.12 -10.72
CA MET A 51 6.27 4.88 -11.35
C MET A 51 4.93 4.45 -10.76
N PHE A 52 4.78 4.48 -9.44
CA PHE A 52 3.52 4.11 -8.78
C PHE A 52 2.35 4.99 -9.18
N GLU A 53 2.57 6.29 -9.42
CA GLU A 53 1.54 7.22 -9.89
C GLU A 53 1.01 6.89 -11.29
N LYS A 54 1.82 6.21 -12.13
CA LYS A 54 1.44 5.81 -13.50
C LYS A 54 0.71 4.47 -13.56
N LEU A 55 0.71 3.70 -12.48
CA LEU A 55 0.09 2.39 -12.48
C LEU A 55 -1.43 2.51 -12.64
N GLU A 56 -1.95 1.85 -13.67
CA GLU A 56 -3.39 1.69 -13.89
C GLU A 56 -3.91 0.51 -13.07
N ARG A 57 -3.08 -0.50 -12.83
CA ARG A 57 -3.43 -1.71 -12.07
C ARG A 57 -2.28 -2.06 -11.15
N TYR A 58 -2.56 -2.33 -9.88
CA TYR A 58 -1.55 -2.92 -9.01
C TYR A 58 -2.16 -3.80 -7.93
N LYS A 59 -1.35 -4.76 -7.49
CA LYS A 59 -1.61 -5.63 -6.36
C LYS A 59 -0.33 -5.68 -5.55
N ILE A 60 -0.26 -4.85 -4.52
CA ILE A 60 0.93 -4.68 -3.71
C ILE A 60 0.64 -5.15 -2.30
N VAL A 61 1.45 -6.09 -1.83
CA VAL A 61 1.35 -6.70 -0.51
C VAL A 61 2.66 -6.44 0.23
N VAL A 62 2.54 -5.82 1.40
CA VAL A 62 3.66 -5.63 2.33
C VAL A 62 3.36 -6.39 3.61
N GLY A 63 4.31 -7.24 4.04
CA GLY A 63 4.19 -8.08 5.22
C GLY A 63 4.12 -9.57 4.90
N ASP A 64 3.96 -10.38 5.94
CA ASP A 64 4.17 -11.84 5.92
C ASP A 64 2.89 -12.69 5.98
N VAL A 65 1.72 -12.09 6.23
CA VAL A 65 0.47 -12.84 6.49
C VAL A 65 -0.45 -12.97 5.29
N TRP A 66 -0.41 -12.03 4.35
CA TRP A 66 -1.41 -11.96 3.30
C TRP A 66 -1.13 -12.97 2.18
N GLU A 67 -2.10 -13.84 1.90
CA GLU A 67 -2.04 -14.70 0.72
C GLU A 67 -2.62 -14.00 -0.52
N TRP A 68 -2.10 -14.34 -1.71
CA TRP A 68 -2.59 -13.80 -2.99
C TRP A 68 -4.03 -14.21 -3.30
N SER A 69 -4.46 -15.34 -2.73
CA SER A 69 -5.80 -15.92 -2.79
C SER A 69 -6.86 -15.02 -2.16
N ASP A 70 -6.50 -14.20 -1.18
CA ASP A 70 -7.40 -13.29 -0.47
C ASP A 70 -7.73 -12.00 -1.25
N ILE A 71 -7.33 -11.91 -2.52
CA ILE A 71 -7.53 -10.73 -3.37
C ILE A 71 -8.41 -11.16 -4.53
N LYS A 72 -9.67 -10.71 -4.50
CA LYS A 72 -10.67 -11.06 -5.51
C LYS A 72 -10.20 -10.62 -6.89
N ASP A 73 -10.34 -11.54 -7.84
CA ASP A 73 -10.00 -11.30 -9.24
C ASP A 73 -10.87 -10.15 -9.79
N GLY A 74 -10.24 -9.16 -10.44
CA GLY A 74 -10.90 -7.94 -10.91
C GLY A 74 -10.72 -6.68 -10.04
N SER A 75 -10.14 -6.78 -8.84
CA SER A 75 -9.79 -5.58 -8.05
C SER A 75 -8.74 -4.74 -8.80
N LEU A 76 -9.08 -3.51 -9.16
CA LEU A 76 -8.12 -2.53 -9.65
C LEU A 76 -7.46 -1.91 -8.41
N LYS A 77 -6.13 -1.77 -8.41
CA LYS A 77 -5.36 -0.99 -7.41
C LYS A 77 -5.61 -1.43 -5.95
N THR A 78 -5.07 -2.59 -5.59
CA THR A 78 -5.13 -3.18 -4.25
C THR A 78 -3.82 -3.01 -3.49
N LEU A 79 -3.90 -2.51 -2.26
CA LEU A 79 -2.79 -2.38 -1.33
C LEU A 79 -3.12 -3.12 -0.02
N LYS A 80 -2.28 -4.08 0.36
CA LYS A 80 -2.34 -4.76 1.66
C LYS A 80 -1.10 -4.45 2.47
N LEU A 81 -1.28 -3.94 3.69
CA LEU A 81 -0.20 -3.57 4.58
C LEU A 81 -0.36 -4.34 5.89
N LYS A 82 0.65 -5.14 6.23
CA LYS A 82 0.87 -5.61 7.59
C LYS A 82 2.21 -5.13 8.09
N LEU A 83 2.21 -4.20 9.04
CA LEU A 83 3.40 -3.49 9.50
C LEU A 83 3.44 -3.45 11.01
N GLY A 84 4.09 -4.43 11.65
CA GLY A 84 4.25 -4.47 13.11
C GLY A 84 5.10 -3.33 13.69
N THR A 85 5.40 -2.31 12.90
CA THR A 85 6.12 -1.08 13.26
C THR A 85 5.43 0.12 12.62
N ASN A 86 5.82 1.33 13.03
CA ASN A 86 5.23 2.56 12.51
C ASN A 86 5.28 2.62 10.99
N ILE A 87 4.13 2.87 10.35
CA ILE A 87 4.07 3.17 8.93
C ILE A 87 4.80 4.48 8.65
N HIS A 88 6.10 4.40 8.43
CA HIS A 88 6.80 5.46 7.73
C HIS A 88 6.23 5.48 6.31
N LEU A 89 5.26 6.37 6.08
CA LEU A 89 4.67 6.65 4.77
C LEU A 89 5.75 7.29 3.89
N GLU A 90 6.67 6.47 3.44
CA GLU A 90 7.60 6.85 2.40
C GLU A 90 6.79 7.26 1.17
N HIS A 91 7.37 8.15 0.37
CA HIS A 91 6.62 8.86 -0.68
C HIS A 91 5.98 7.89 -1.69
N GLY A 92 6.60 6.72 -1.91
CA GLY A 92 6.05 5.65 -2.76
C GLY A 92 4.74 5.04 -2.24
N ILE A 93 4.64 4.72 -0.95
CA ILE A 93 3.40 4.16 -0.37
C ILE A 93 2.28 5.18 -0.42
N LYS A 94 2.60 6.45 -0.16
CA LYS A 94 1.62 7.54 -0.25
C LYS A 94 1.04 7.69 -1.67
N ALA A 95 1.85 7.52 -2.70
CA ALA A 95 1.36 7.53 -4.09
C ALA A 95 0.36 6.39 -4.36
N LEU A 96 0.64 5.19 -3.85
CA LEU A 96 -0.29 4.05 -3.95
C LEU A 96 -1.59 4.34 -3.19
N ILE A 97 -1.51 4.85 -1.96
CA ILE A 97 -2.69 5.16 -1.14
C ILE A 97 -3.64 6.16 -1.83
N LYS A 98 -3.12 7.15 -2.56
CA LYS A 98 -3.96 8.13 -3.28
C LYS A 98 -4.85 7.51 -4.36
N GLY A 99 -4.37 6.46 -5.01
CA GLY A 99 -5.05 5.79 -6.12
C GLY A 99 -5.77 4.50 -5.74
N VAL A 100 -5.77 4.11 -4.46
CA VAL A 100 -6.19 2.79 -4.02
C VAL A 100 -7.71 2.63 -4.07
N GLU A 101 -8.17 1.48 -4.59
CA GLU A 101 -9.59 1.10 -4.52
C GLU A 101 -9.85 0.10 -3.38
N ASN A 102 -8.84 -0.70 -3.04
CA ASN A 102 -8.91 -1.75 -2.03
C ASN A 102 -7.74 -1.61 -1.04
N LEU A 103 -8.02 -1.20 0.19
CA LEU A 103 -7.01 -0.98 1.23
C LEU A 103 -7.23 -1.94 2.40
N TYR A 104 -6.21 -2.75 2.69
CA TYR A 104 -6.20 -3.65 3.85
C TYR A 104 -5.09 -3.24 4.80
N LEU A 105 -5.44 -3.04 6.07
CA LEU A 105 -4.54 -2.68 7.15
C LEU A 105 -4.62 -3.75 8.23
N ASP A 106 -3.50 -4.41 8.51
CA ASP A 106 -3.37 -5.40 9.59
C ASP A 106 -2.21 -5.05 10.50
N ASP A 107 -2.46 -4.92 11.80
CA ASP A 107 -1.41 -4.66 12.80
C ASP A 107 -0.47 -3.51 12.38
N VAL A 108 -1.01 -2.42 11.81
CA VAL A 108 -0.23 -1.29 11.32
C VAL A 108 -0.06 -0.28 12.44
N ASP A 109 1.09 -0.32 13.10
CA ASP A 109 1.35 0.59 14.21
C ASP A 109 1.58 2.03 13.72
N GLY A 110 1.37 3.00 14.62
CA GLY A 110 1.56 4.43 14.32
C GLY A 110 0.39 5.14 13.63
N ILE A 111 -0.68 4.43 13.24
CA ILE A 111 -1.93 5.03 12.74
C ILE A 111 -2.97 5.09 13.86
N GLN A 112 -3.26 6.29 14.35
CA GLN A 112 -4.39 6.57 15.24
C GLN A 112 -5.62 7.09 14.48
N ASN A 113 -5.40 7.84 13.39
CA ASN A 113 -6.42 8.43 12.52
C ASN A 113 -6.10 8.10 11.05
N VAL A 114 -6.85 7.14 10.48
CA VAL A 114 -6.62 6.61 9.12
C VAL A 114 -6.63 7.73 8.08
N LEU A 115 -7.68 8.54 8.06
CA LEU A 115 -7.83 9.59 7.07
C LEU A 115 -6.68 10.59 7.12
N TYR A 116 -6.46 11.18 8.30
CA TYR A 116 -5.50 12.28 8.44
C TYR A 116 -4.06 11.81 8.17
N GLN A 117 -3.70 10.63 8.68
CA GLN A 117 -2.33 10.15 8.58
C GLN A 117 -2.03 9.50 7.23
N LEU A 118 -2.97 8.76 6.63
CA LEU A 118 -2.73 8.09 5.35
C LEU A 118 -2.98 9.00 4.15
N ASN A 119 -4.09 9.73 4.13
CA ASN A 119 -4.47 10.54 2.97
C ASN A 119 -5.38 11.72 3.38
N GLY A 120 -4.76 12.80 3.84
CA GLY A 120 -5.48 13.99 4.35
C GLY A 120 -6.45 14.64 3.35
N ASP A 121 -6.29 14.39 2.05
CA ASP A 121 -7.19 14.86 1.00
C ASP A 121 -8.46 13.99 0.84
N GLY A 122 -8.52 12.84 1.52
CA GLY A 122 -9.59 11.86 1.37
C GLY A 122 -9.30 10.76 0.38
N PHE A 123 -10.19 9.76 0.34
CA PHE A 123 -10.06 8.55 -0.46
C PHE A 123 -11.12 8.51 -1.56
N PRO A 124 -10.94 9.28 -2.66
CA PRO A 124 -11.98 9.43 -3.68
C PRO A 124 -12.28 8.14 -4.45
N LEU A 125 -11.33 7.21 -4.50
CA LEU A 125 -11.41 5.97 -5.28
C LEU A 125 -11.59 4.72 -4.41
N LEU A 126 -11.57 4.85 -3.08
CA LEU A 126 -11.61 3.69 -2.18
C LEU A 126 -13.02 3.10 -2.10
N LYS A 127 -13.14 1.84 -2.52
CA LYS A 127 -14.38 1.04 -2.47
C LYS A 127 -14.38 0.09 -1.29
N HIS A 128 -13.23 -0.48 -0.94
CA HIS A 128 -13.12 -1.48 0.11
C HIS A 128 -12.01 -1.11 1.08
N LEU A 129 -12.38 -0.86 2.32
CA LEU A 129 -11.46 -0.71 3.45
C LEU A 129 -11.59 -1.94 4.34
N HIS A 130 -10.48 -2.53 4.76
CA HIS A 130 -10.46 -3.63 5.73
C HIS A 130 -9.40 -3.33 6.78
N ILE A 131 -9.79 -3.40 8.06
CA ILE A 131 -8.92 -3.07 9.19
C ILE A 131 -9.02 -4.20 10.22
N GLN A 132 -7.89 -4.81 10.58
CA GLN A 132 -7.85 -5.88 11.58
C GLN A 132 -6.61 -5.76 12.48
N ASN A 133 -6.69 -6.24 13.72
CA ASN A 133 -5.57 -6.25 14.68
C ASN A 133 -4.87 -4.90 14.94
N ASN A 134 -5.49 -3.77 14.60
CA ASN A 134 -4.90 -2.43 14.78
C ASN A 134 -5.26 -1.86 16.17
N ALA A 135 -4.63 -2.37 17.24
CA ALA A 135 -5.00 -2.03 18.63
C ALA A 135 -4.87 -0.54 18.98
N ASN A 136 -3.94 0.18 18.32
CA ASN A 136 -3.69 1.60 18.57
C ASN A 136 -4.56 2.54 17.73
N MET A 137 -5.33 2.00 16.78
CA MET A 137 -6.19 2.80 15.92
C MET A 137 -7.44 3.23 16.68
N LYS A 138 -7.67 4.54 16.74
CA LYS A 138 -8.79 5.14 17.49
C LYS A 138 -9.93 5.54 16.58
N HIS A 139 -9.59 6.10 15.41
CA HIS A 139 -10.55 6.68 14.50
C HIS A 139 -10.19 6.36 13.04
N ILE A 140 -11.20 6.02 12.24
CA ILE A 140 -11.05 6.00 10.77
C ILE A 140 -11.16 7.42 10.22
N VAL A 141 -12.06 8.22 10.80
CA VAL A 141 -12.23 9.64 10.56
C VAL A 141 -12.40 10.32 11.91
N ASP A 142 -11.55 11.29 12.22
CA ASP A 142 -11.85 12.25 13.30
C ASP A 142 -12.51 13.52 12.72
N SER A 143 -13.74 13.80 13.16
CA SER A 143 -14.49 14.99 12.77
C SER A 143 -13.96 16.27 13.42
N LYS A 144 -13.20 16.17 14.51
CA LYS A 144 -12.67 17.33 15.26
C LYS A 144 -11.47 17.99 14.58
N GLU A 145 -10.81 17.28 13.66
CA GLU A 145 -9.64 17.78 12.92
C GLU A 145 -10.01 18.38 11.55
N ARG A 146 -11.30 18.45 11.18
CA ARG A 146 -11.75 18.98 9.89
C ARG A 146 -12.20 20.44 9.97
N THR A 147 -11.51 21.32 9.23
CA THR A 147 -12.01 22.66 8.85
C THR A 147 -12.78 22.65 7.52
N GLN A 148 -12.76 21.55 6.76
CA GLN A 148 -13.50 21.39 5.49
C GLN A 148 -14.23 20.04 5.45
N ILE A 149 -15.54 20.10 5.18
CA ILE A 149 -16.41 18.93 5.03
C ILE A 149 -16.17 18.34 3.64
N HIS A 150 -15.02 17.70 3.43
CA HIS A 150 -14.81 16.83 2.28
C HIS A 150 -15.35 15.43 2.61
N VAL A 151 -16.12 14.87 1.68
CA VAL A 151 -16.59 13.47 1.78
C VAL A 151 -15.35 12.57 1.80
N SER A 152 -15.09 12.00 2.97
CA SER A 152 -13.96 11.09 3.28
C SER A 152 -13.76 9.98 2.26
N PHE A 153 -14.88 9.36 1.92
CA PHE A 153 -14.98 8.10 1.24
C PHE A 153 -16.25 8.10 0.37
N PRO A 154 -16.26 8.82 -0.77
CA PRO A 154 -17.48 9.08 -1.54
C PRO A 154 -18.07 7.84 -2.23
N ILE A 155 -17.28 6.79 -2.45
CA ILE A 155 -17.68 5.58 -3.18
C ILE A 155 -17.42 4.29 -2.39
N LEU A 156 -17.29 4.37 -1.07
CA LEU A 156 -17.01 3.20 -0.22
C LEU A 156 -18.20 2.25 -0.21
N GLU A 157 -17.93 1.01 -0.57
CA GLU A 157 -18.89 -0.09 -0.63
C GLU A 157 -18.79 -0.98 0.62
N THR A 158 -17.58 -1.22 1.14
CA THR A 158 -17.37 -2.03 2.34
C THR A 158 -16.33 -1.43 3.29
N LEU A 159 -16.55 -1.62 4.59
CA LEU A 159 -15.66 -1.27 5.69
C LEU A 159 -15.47 -2.48 6.62
#